data_AF-R7XPX5-F1
#
_entry.id   AF-R7XPX5-F1
#
_cell.length_a   1.000
_cell.length_b   1.000
_cell.length_c   1.000
_cell.angle_alpha   90.00
_cell.angle_beta   90.00
_cell.angle_gamma   90.00
#
_symmetry.space_group_name_H-M   'P 1'
#
loop_
_entity.id
_entity.type
_entity.pdbx_description
1 polymer ?
#
loop_
_entity_poly.entity_id
_entity_poly.type
_entity_poly.pdbx_seq_one_letter_code
_entity_poly.pdbx_strand_id
1 'polypeptide(L)' 'MQEYDFYINLLKPTLGLYVRKGEGLQDLADAKEWQLEGTVPESALPPGMLKGLEANGHAFQELGG' A
#
# COMPACT_ATOMS: atom_id res chain seq x y z
N MET A 1 1.78 -6.82 16.38
CA MET A 1 2.33 -5.62 15.71
C MET A 1 1.70 -5.58 14.33
N GLN A 2 1.02 -4.50 13.97
CA GLN A 2 0.45 -4.38 12.62
C GLN A 2 1.58 -4.12 11.62
N GLU A 3 1.55 -4.86 10.52
CA GLU A 3 2.46 -4.73 9.39
C GLU A 3 1.63 -4.46 8.14
N TYR A 4 2.24 -3.76 7.19
CA TYR A 4 1.60 -3.31 5.97
C TYR A 4 2.48 -3.67 4.79
N ASP A 5 1.89 -4.36 3.82
CA ASP A 5 2.53 -4.67 2.56
C ASP A 5 2.52 -3.42 1.68
N PHE A 6 3.72 -3.04 1.23
CA PHE A 6 3.94 -1.91 0.36
C PHE A 6 4.16 -2.40 -1.07
N TYR A 7 3.26 -1.97 -1.95
CA TYR A 7 3.25 -2.29 -3.36
C TYR A 7 3.58 -1.04 -4.17
N ILE A 8 4.28 -1.23 -5.28
CA ILE A 8 4.53 -0.21 -6.29
C ILE A 8 3.77 -0.57 -7.57
N ASN A 9 3.27 0.43 -8.27
CA ASN A 9 2.65 0.21 -9.57
C ASN A 9 3.73 0.22 -10.67
N LEU A 10 3.82 -0.87 -11.43
CA LEU A 10 4.81 -1.00 -12.53
C LEU A 10 4.50 -0.12 -13.73
N LEU A 11 3.23 0.22 -13.96
CA LEU A 11 2.83 1.14 -15.02
C LEU A 11 2.93 2.60 -14.58
N LYS A 12 2.81 2.85 -13.27
CA LYS A 12 2.91 4.17 -12.65
C LYS A 12 3.91 4.11 -11.49
N PRO A 13 5.22 4.20 -11.77
CA PRO A 13 6.26 4.06 -10.74
C PRO A 13 6.23 5.16 -9.67
N THR A 14 5.48 6.23 -9.90
CA THR A 14 5.22 7.29 -8.93
C THR A 14 4.07 6.95 -7.96
N LEU A 15 3.43 5.79 -8.08
CA LEU A 15 2.31 5.38 -7.25
C LEU A 15 2.67 4.16 -6.41
N GLY A 16 2.63 4.36 -5.10
CA GLY A 16 2.73 3.35 -4.08
C GLY A 16 1.37 3.05 -3.46
N LEU A 17 1.23 1.85 -2.92
CA LEU A 17 0.03 1.36 -2.29
C LEU A 17 0.42 0.58 -1.05
N TYR A 18 -0.15 0.96 0.08
CA TYR A 18 -0.03 0.22 1.31
C TYR A 18 -1.31 -0.58 1.53
N VAL A 19 -1.16 -1.81 1.98
CA VAL A 19 -2.28 -2.71 2.31
C VAL A 19 -1.97 -3.38 3.64
N ARG A 20 -3.00 -3.63 4.46
CA ARG A 20 -2.80 -4.41 5.69
C ARG A 20 -2.33 -5.82 5.35
N LYS A 21 -1.26 -6.26 6.00
CA LYS A 21 -0.69 -7.59 5.80
C LYS A 21 -1.77 -8.66 5.96
N GLY A 22 -1.95 -9.47 4.91
CA GLY A 22 -2.93 -10.56 4.87
C GLY A 22 -4.29 -10.24 4.23
N GLU A 23 -4.64 -8.97 3.96
CA GLU A 23 -5.84 -8.65 3.16
C GLU A 23 -5.61 -8.89 1.66
N GLY A 24 -4.36 -8.73 1.20
CA GLY A 24 -4.01 -8.85 -0.21
C GLY A 24 -4.66 -7.77 -1.09
N LEU A 25 -4.45 -7.86 -2.41
CA LEU A 25 -4.93 -6.87 -3.37
C LEU A 25 -6.36 -7.15 -3.86
N GLN A 26 -7.20 -7.84 -3.08
CA GLN A 26 -8.47 -8.41 -3.55
C GLN A 26 -9.48 -7.35 -4.04
N ASP A 27 -9.38 -6.11 -3.55
CA ASP A 27 -10.25 -5.00 -3.93
C ASP A 27 -9.71 -4.17 -5.10
N LEU A 28 -8.51 -4.48 -5.62
CA LEU A 28 -7.88 -3.72 -6.68
C LEU A 28 -8.10 -4.42 -8.02
N ALA A 29 -8.88 -3.76 -8.88
CA ALA A 29 -9.20 -4.22 -10.24
C ALA A 29 -7.95 -4.61 -11.04
N ASP A 30 -6.82 -3.97 -10.74
CA ASP A 30 -5.56 -4.12 -11.47
C ASP A 30 -4.44 -4.71 -10.59
N ALA A 31 -4.75 -5.67 -9.72
CA ALA A 31 -3.77 -6.34 -8.83
C ALA A 31 -2.48 -6.82 -9.54
N LYS A 32 -2.52 -7.06 -10.86
CA LYS A 32 -1.37 -7.46 -11.69
C LYS A 32 -0.38 -6.33 -11.96
N GLU A 33 -0.82 -5.08 -11.88
CA GLU A 33 0.04 -3.90 -12.07
C GLU A 33 0.85 -3.56 -10.82
N TRP A 34 0.46 -4.15 -9.68
CA TRP A 34 1.06 -3.92 -8.38
C TRP A 34 2.10 -5.00 -8.08
N GLN A 35 3.32 -4.56 -7.81
CA GLN A 35 4.40 -5.42 -7.36
C GLN A 35 4.69 -5.13 -5.90
N LEU A 36 4.73 -6.18 -5.07
CA LEU A 36 5.16 -6.06 -3.69
C LEU A 36 6.63 -5.60 -3.67
N GLU A 37 6.88 -4.41 -3.16
CA GLU A 37 8.23 -3.90 -2.95
C GLU A 37 8.77 -4.38 -1.59
N GLY A 38 7.91 -4.44 -0.57
CA GLY A 38 8.28 -4.96 0.74
C GLY A 38 7.15 -4.85 1.76
N THR A 39 7.46 -5.14 3.02
CA THR A 39 6.52 -4.99 4.13
C THR A 39 7.11 -4.02 5.14
N VAL A 40 6.31 -3.06 5.61
CA VAL A 40 6.72 -2.06 6.57
C VAL A 40 5.86 -2.15 7.85
N PRO A 41 6.44 -1.86 9.03
CA PRO A 41 5.66 -1.76 10.26
C PRO A 41 4.80 -0.49 10.26
N GLU A 42 3.72 -0.48 11.05
CA GLU A 42 2.88 0.71 11.24
C GLU A 42 3.66 1.99 11.57
N SER A 43 4.69 1.87 12.42
CA SER A 43 5.55 2.98 12.83
C SER A 43 6.35 3.61 11.69
N ALA A 44 6.50 2.92 10.55
CA ALA A 44 7.17 3.42 9.36
C ALA A 44 6.21 4.02 8.33
N LEU A 45 4.89 3.96 8.57
CA LEU A 45 3.92 4.53 7.66
C LEU A 45 3.93 6.07 7.71
N PRO A 46 3.68 6.74 6.57
CA PRO A 46 3.49 8.17 6.56
C PRO A 46 2.30 8.61 7.43
N PRO A 47 2.35 9.81 8.03
CA PRO A 47 1.23 10.36 8.77
C PRO A 47 0.01 10.54 7.84
N GLY A 48 -1.14 9.99 8.24
CA GLY A 48 -2.38 10.02 7.45
C GLY A 48 -2.66 8.74 6.65
N MET A 49 -1.62 7.93 6.37
CA MET A 49 -1.77 6.65 5.67
C MET A 49 -2.60 5.66 6.49
N LEU A 50 -2.32 5.61 7.80
CA LEU A 50 -2.97 4.71 8.75
C LEU A 50 -4.48 4.88 8.74
N LYS A 51 -4.97 6.13 8.69
CA LYS A 51 -6.40 6.41 8.67
C LYS A 51 -7.09 5.90 7.40
N GLY A 52 -6.39 5.95 6.25
CA GLY A 52 -6.88 5.38 4.99
C GLY A 52 -6.94 3.85 5.05
N LEU A 53 -5.87 3.24 5.57
CA LEU A 53 -5.76 1.80 5.79
C LEU A 53 -6.80 1.26 6.76
N GLU A 54 -7.08 1.96 7.85
CA GLU A 54 -8.10 1.54 8.82
C GLU A 54 -9.53 1.66 8.26
N ALA A 55 -9.78 2.63 7.38
CA ALA A 55 -11.09 2.86 6.79
C ALA A 55 -11.39 1.97 5.57
N ASN A 56 -10.37 1.67 4.75
CA ASN A 56 -10.55 0.99 3.46
C ASN A 56 -9.72 -0.30 3.31
N GLY A 57 -8.87 -0.65 4.28
CA GLY A 57 -7.91 -1.76 4.19
C GLY A 57 -6.65 -1.46 3.36
N HIS A 58 -6.69 -0.40 2.56
CA HIS A 58 -5.62 0.06 1.68
C HIS A 58 -5.50 1.58 1.66
N ALA A 59 -4.32 2.09 1.28
CA ALA A 59 -4.10 3.51 1.06
C ALA A 59 -3.07 3.75 -0.03
N PHE A 60 -3.27 4.81 -0.84
CA PHE A 60 -2.38 5.19 -1.92
C PHE A 60 -1.42 6.29 -1.49
N GLN A 61 -0.15 6.17 -1.89
CA GLN A 61 0.88 7.19 -1.70
C GLN A 61 1.49 7.55 -3.05
N GLU A 62 1.59 8.85 -3.32
CA GLU A 62 2.42 9.33 -4.44
C GLU A 62 3.89 9.35 -3.98
N LEU A 63 4.75 8.62 -4.68
CA LEU A 63 6.18 8.45 -4.37
C LEU A 63 7.07 9.58 -4.90
N GLY A 64 6.47 10.65 -5.42
CA GLY A 64 7.18 11.79 -6.00
C GLY A 64 7.70 11.48 -7.41
N GLY A 65 7.51 12.42 -8.32
CA GLY A 65 8.13 12.46 -9.65
C GLY A 65 9.27 13.46 -9.69
#